data_AF-A0AAP0RYZ1-F1
#
_entry.id   AF-A0AAP0RYZ1-F1
#
_cell.length_a   1.000
_cell.length_b   1.000
_cell.length_c   1.000
_cell.angle_alpha   90.00
_cell.angle_beta   90.00
_cell.angle_gamma   90.00
#
_symmetry.space_group_name_H-M   'P 1'
#
loop_
_entity.id
_entity.type
_entity.pdbx_description
1 polymer ?
#
loop_
_entity_poly.entity_id
_entity_poly.type
_entity_poly.pdbx_seq_one_letter_code
_entity_poly.pdbx_strand_id
1 'polypeptide(L)'
;MREKVFKLLYVQKFLGVVLVLPELYRFSVVTYAPHPVIGPSDAPLAPTAFEAFVKVPKFLRPHTQIYCTSERVFGNREDLVKDIITELQPENGEEWWTYVCMGPSDPHPNWHLGMRGTQHRAVMWCVWKEGGTGFLYWGANCYEKTTVASAETRSRRGLPPGDGVLFYPGEVFSHSHQPVASVRLERILSGLQDIEYLKLYTSSYGRDEGLALLEKTGVYLGPERYTLERMPIDVMRGEIFSACRT
;
A
#
# COMPACT_ATOMS: atom_id res chain seq x y z
N MET A 1 -33.63 -13.62 -3.04
CA MET A 1 -33.21 -12.19 -3.03
C MET A 1 -32.95 -11.80 -1.59
N ARG A 2 -31.68 -11.64 -1.20
CA ARG A 2 -31.11 -11.18 0.09
C ARG A 2 -29.70 -11.80 0.17
N GLU A 3 -28.58 -11.13 0.44
CA GLU A 3 -28.28 -9.80 0.94
C GLU A 3 -26.95 -9.34 0.34
N LYS A 4 -26.92 -8.12 -0.20
CA LYS A 4 -25.71 -7.39 -0.55
C LYS A 4 -25.42 -6.44 0.61
N VAL A 5 -24.35 -6.65 1.38
CA VAL A 5 -23.89 -5.66 2.37
C VAL A 5 -22.35 -5.68 2.44
N PHE A 6 -21.79 -4.48 2.50
CA PHE A 6 -20.39 -4.08 2.46
C PHE A 6 -19.41 -4.94 3.30
N LYS A 7 -18.27 -5.28 2.69
CA LYS A 7 -17.04 -5.71 3.37
C LYS A 7 -16.02 -4.59 3.22
N LEU A 8 -15.74 -3.82 4.26
CA LEU A 8 -14.41 -3.22 4.44
C LEU A 8 -14.29 -2.60 5.84
N LEU A 9 -13.52 -3.26 6.71
CA LEU A 9 -12.84 -2.73 7.90
C LEU A 9 -11.92 -3.86 8.38
N TYR A 10 -10.67 -3.85 7.90
CA TYR A 10 -9.64 -4.77 8.36
C TYR A 10 -9.03 -4.17 9.65
N VAL A 11 -9.60 -4.49 10.81
CA VAL A 11 -8.94 -4.24 12.10
C VAL A 11 -8.11 -5.47 12.40
N GLN A 12 -6.83 -5.44 12.03
CA GLN A 12 -5.94 -6.56 12.25
C GLN A 12 -5.26 -6.44 13.60
N LYS A 13 -5.63 -7.30 14.56
CA LYS A 13 -4.79 -7.54 15.74
C LYS A 13 -3.57 -8.33 15.25
N PHE A 14 -2.41 -7.69 15.18
CA PHE A 14 -1.16 -8.30 14.73
C PHE A 14 -0.80 -9.49 15.65
N LEU A 15 -1.05 -10.72 15.19
CA LEU A 15 -0.66 -11.97 15.88
C LEU A 15 0.59 -12.61 15.24
N GLY A 16 1.34 -11.86 14.43
CA GLY A 16 2.57 -12.30 13.76
C GLY A 16 3.71 -11.30 13.95
N VAL A 17 4.94 -11.76 13.72
CA VAL A 17 6.15 -10.93 13.77
C VAL A 17 6.05 -9.84 12.71
N VAL A 18 5.89 -8.59 13.14
CA VAL A 18 6.00 -7.43 12.26
C VAL A 18 7.49 -7.22 11.98
N LEU A 19 7.93 -7.49 10.76
CA LEU A 19 9.27 -7.11 10.31
C LEU A 19 9.28 -5.60 10.04
N VAL A 20 9.58 -4.82 11.08
CA VAL A 20 9.88 -3.39 10.95
C VAL A 20 11.34 -3.29 10.51
N LEU A 21 11.60 -2.99 9.23
CA LEU A 21 12.94 -2.63 8.78
C LEU A 21 13.26 -1.22 9.31
N PRO A 22 14.29 -1.01 10.16
CA PRO A 22 14.44 0.22 10.95
C PRO A 22 14.69 1.53 10.17
N GLU A 23 14.80 1.52 8.85
CA GLU A 23 15.13 2.70 8.03
C GLU A 23 14.28 2.80 6.75
N LEU A 24 13.22 2.00 6.65
CA LEU A 24 12.25 2.07 5.56
C LEU A 24 10.91 2.53 6.12
N TYR A 25 10.17 3.33 5.33
CA TYR A 25 8.76 3.63 5.53
C TYR A 25 8.00 2.40 6.12
N ARG A 26 7.21 2.62 7.19
CA ARG A 26 6.59 1.54 7.98
C ARG A 26 5.70 0.67 7.08
N PHE A 27 6.24 -0.49 6.72
CA PHE A 27 5.64 -1.46 5.82
C PHE A 27 5.31 -2.71 6.60
N SER A 28 4.05 -3.14 6.56
CA SER A 28 3.63 -4.41 7.15
C SER A 28 3.04 -5.32 6.10
N VAL A 29 3.35 -6.61 6.22
CA VAL A 29 2.76 -7.65 5.38
C VAL A 29 2.21 -8.75 6.26
N VAL A 30 0.99 -9.18 5.97
CA VAL A 30 0.41 -10.34 6.64
C VAL A 30 1.04 -11.60 6.08
N THR A 31 1.85 -12.29 6.86
CA THR A 31 2.18 -13.71 6.64
C THR A 31 1.07 -14.54 7.28
N TYR A 32 0.41 -15.40 6.50
CA TYR A 32 -0.86 -16.04 6.87
C TYR A 32 -0.84 -16.70 8.26
N ALA A 33 -1.85 -16.37 9.09
CA ALA A 33 -2.31 -17.14 10.25
C ALA A 33 -3.78 -17.60 10.00
N PRO A 34 -4.28 -18.68 10.64
CA PRO A 34 -5.41 -19.47 10.12
C PRO A 34 -6.79 -18.79 10.05
N HIS A 35 -6.96 -17.58 10.59
CA HIS A 35 -8.28 -16.94 10.70
C HIS A 35 -8.24 -15.44 10.35
N PRO A 36 -8.95 -15.00 9.30
CA PRO A 36 -9.19 -13.58 9.08
C PRO A 36 -10.22 -13.08 10.10
N VAL A 37 -9.82 -12.16 10.98
CA VAL A 37 -10.73 -11.50 11.93
C VAL A 37 -11.42 -10.35 11.18
N ILE A 38 -12.75 -10.44 11.08
CA ILE A 38 -13.62 -9.41 10.52
C ILE A 38 -14.09 -8.54 11.69
N GLY A 39 -14.03 -7.22 11.54
CA GLY A 39 -14.47 -6.25 12.55
C GLY A 39 -15.96 -6.36 12.92
N PRO A 40 -16.38 -5.73 14.03
CA PRO A 40 -17.72 -5.91 14.60
C PRO A 40 -18.85 -5.34 13.74
N SER A 41 -20.04 -5.93 13.91
CA SER A 41 -21.31 -5.54 13.28
C SER A 41 -21.98 -4.37 14.02
N ASP A 42 -22.64 -3.52 13.22
CA ASP A 42 -23.83 -2.68 13.51
C ASP A 42 -23.68 -1.21 13.94
N ALA A 43 -24.06 -0.30 13.02
CA ALA A 43 -25.14 0.69 13.14
C ALA A 43 -25.49 1.26 11.74
N PRO A 44 -26.76 1.64 11.43
CA PRO A 44 -27.11 2.22 10.13
C PRO A 44 -26.57 3.65 10.03
N LEU A 45 -25.59 3.87 9.15
CA LEU A 45 -25.04 5.19 8.84
C LEU A 45 -25.97 5.93 7.86
N ALA A 46 -26.05 7.25 8.04
CA ALA A 46 -26.86 8.21 7.28
C ALA A 46 -26.56 8.19 5.74
N PRO A 47 -27.42 8.81 4.90
CA PRO A 47 -27.57 8.50 3.45
C PRO A 47 -26.41 8.83 2.50
N THR A 48 -25.23 9.17 2.99
CA THR A 48 -24.05 9.51 2.17
C THR A 48 -22.84 8.73 2.72
N ALA A 49 -22.61 7.54 2.16
CA ALA A 49 -21.61 6.58 2.66
C ALA A 49 -20.19 7.17 2.84
N PHE A 50 -19.84 8.24 2.10
CA PHE A 50 -18.54 8.89 2.18
C PHE A 50 -18.42 9.94 3.30
N GLU A 51 -19.46 10.72 3.61
CA GLU A 51 -19.44 11.66 4.75
C GLU A 51 -19.38 10.91 6.08
N ALA A 52 -20.01 9.73 6.12
CA ALA A 52 -19.86 8.80 7.23
C ALA A 52 -18.42 8.26 7.33
N PHE A 53 -17.75 8.06 6.20
CA PHE A 53 -16.40 7.52 6.12
C PHE A 53 -15.35 8.48 6.69
N VAL A 54 -15.50 9.79 6.46
CA VAL A 54 -14.65 10.84 7.06
C VAL A 54 -14.65 10.75 8.59
N LYS A 55 -15.77 10.36 9.21
CA LYS A 55 -15.92 10.31 10.67
C LYS A 55 -15.39 9.00 11.29
N VAL A 56 -14.90 8.06 10.49
CA VAL A 56 -14.39 6.76 10.97
C VAL A 56 -13.30 6.93 12.04
N PRO A 57 -12.32 7.85 11.89
CA PRO A 57 -11.32 8.04 12.94
C PRO A 57 -11.91 8.36 14.29
N LYS A 58 -12.89 9.28 14.32
CA LYS A 58 -13.59 9.68 15.54
C LYS A 58 -14.32 8.51 16.22
N PHE A 59 -14.96 7.64 15.45
CA PHE A 59 -15.69 6.50 16.01
C PHE A 59 -14.77 5.39 16.51
N LEU A 60 -13.64 5.16 15.83
CA LEU A 60 -12.74 4.04 16.15
C LEU A 60 -11.57 4.42 17.08
N ARG A 61 -11.37 5.70 17.39
CA ARG A 61 -10.30 6.21 18.26
C ARG A 61 -10.13 5.48 19.59
N PRO A 62 -11.20 5.09 20.32
CA PRO A 62 -11.03 4.33 21.56
C PRO A 62 -10.50 2.89 21.34
N HIS A 63 -10.47 2.41 20.10
CA HIS A 63 -10.27 1.00 19.75
C HIS A 63 -9.04 0.73 18.90
N THR A 64 -8.51 1.72 18.19
CA THR A 64 -7.33 1.57 17.34
C THR A 64 -6.58 2.89 17.20
N GLN A 65 -5.26 2.80 17.02
CA GLN A 65 -4.39 3.91 16.65
C GLN A 65 -4.07 3.89 15.15
N ILE A 66 -4.28 2.75 14.48
CA ILE A 66 -4.00 2.58 13.05
C ILE A 66 -5.32 2.57 12.30
N TYR A 67 -5.46 3.52 11.38
CA TYR A 67 -6.61 3.63 10.49
C TYR A 67 -6.18 3.17 9.10
N CYS A 68 -6.46 1.90 8.79
CA CYS A 68 -6.05 1.28 7.54
C CYS A 68 -7.22 1.11 6.57
N THR A 69 -7.14 1.76 5.40
CA THR A 69 -8.19 1.72 4.37
C THR A 69 -7.68 1.19 3.04
N SER A 70 -8.54 0.49 2.27
CA SER A 70 -8.15 0.05 0.93
C SER A 70 -8.11 1.23 -0.04
N GLU A 71 -7.04 1.32 -0.82
CA GLU A 71 -6.91 2.26 -1.95
C GLU A 71 -8.09 2.16 -2.95
N ARG A 72 -8.70 0.97 -3.06
CA ARG A 72 -9.89 0.75 -3.89
C ARG A 72 -11.07 1.64 -3.49
N VAL A 73 -11.21 2.00 -2.21
CA VAL A 73 -12.32 2.83 -1.73
C VAL A 73 -12.18 4.27 -2.22
N PHE A 74 -10.95 4.78 -2.28
CA PHE A 74 -10.69 6.16 -2.69
C PHE A 74 -10.83 6.35 -4.19
N GLY A 75 -10.30 5.41 -4.99
CA GLY A 75 -10.24 5.61 -6.43
C GLY A 75 -9.53 6.94 -6.74
N ASN A 76 -10.24 7.90 -7.34
CA ASN A 76 -9.72 9.24 -7.64
C ASN A 76 -10.01 10.32 -6.56
N ARG A 77 -10.57 9.94 -5.41
CA ARG A 77 -11.02 10.88 -4.35
C ARG A 77 -9.90 11.24 -3.38
N GLU A 78 -8.86 11.89 -3.88
CA GLU A 78 -7.77 12.43 -3.04
C GLU A 78 -8.26 13.47 -2.02
N ASP A 79 -9.38 14.15 -2.33
CA ASP A 79 -10.09 15.04 -1.41
C ASP A 79 -10.62 14.29 -0.19
N LEU A 80 -11.21 13.11 -0.39
CA LEU A 80 -11.71 12.29 0.71
C LEU A 80 -10.59 11.81 1.64
N VAL A 81 -9.42 11.47 1.08
CA VAL A 81 -8.25 11.08 1.87
C VAL A 81 -7.79 12.24 2.76
N LYS A 82 -7.72 13.46 2.20
CA LYS A 82 -7.37 14.68 2.95
C LYS A 82 -8.37 14.97 4.07
N ASP A 83 -9.67 14.82 3.81
CA ASP A 83 -10.71 15.01 4.82
C ASP A 83 -10.56 14.03 5.99
N ILE A 84 -10.27 12.75 5.71
CA ILE A 84 -10.03 11.74 6.76
C ILE A 84 -8.77 12.04 7.57
N ILE A 85 -7.68 12.40 6.90
CA ILE A 85 -6.41 12.72 7.57
C ILE A 85 -6.56 13.93 8.50
N THR A 86 -7.39 14.90 8.12
CA THR A 86 -7.69 16.07 8.96
C THR A 86 -8.42 15.71 10.26
N GLU A 87 -9.11 14.56 10.30
CA GLU A 87 -9.78 14.06 11.51
C GLU A 87 -8.83 13.27 12.44
N LEU A 88 -7.61 12.96 12.00
CA LEU A 88 -6.61 12.25 12.80
C LEU A 88 -5.97 13.15 13.85
N GLN A 89 -5.52 12.53 14.95
CA GLN A 89 -4.83 13.16 16.08
C GLN A 89 -3.42 12.57 16.22
N PRO A 90 -2.43 13.02 15.41
CA PRO A 90 -1.06 12.48 15.43
C PRO A 90 -0.40 12.57 16.81
N GLU A 91 -0.76 13.56 17.63
CA GLU A 91 -0.30 13.73 19.01
C GLU A 91 -0.70 12.56 19.93
N ASN A 92 -1.76 11.84 19.56
CA ASN A 92 -2.22 10.62 20.25
C ASN A 92 -1.61 9.34 19.65
N GLY A 93 -0.65 9.48 18.72
CA GLY A 93 -0.05 8.36 18.02
C GLY A 93 -0.95 7.75 16.94
N GLU A 94 -1.92 8.49 16.43
CA GLU A 94 -2.79 8.03 15.34
C GLU A 94 -2.03 7.99 14.01
N GLU A 95 -2.21 6.90 13.26
CA GLU A 95 -1.51 6.61 12.02
C GLU A 95 -2.49 6.40 10.85
N TRP A 96 -2.19 7.02 9.71
CA TRP A 96 -2.91 6.81 8.45
C TRP A 96 -2.21 5.74 7.62
N TRP A 97 -2.91 4.63 7.38
CA TRP A 97 -2.38 3.53 6.58
C TRP A 97 -3.32 3.27 5.39
N THR A 98 -2.74 2.89 4.27
CA THR A 98 -3.51 2.33 3.16
C THR A 98 -3.03 0.93 2.80
N TYR A 99 -3.84 0.21 2.02
CA TYR A 99 -3.48 -1.11 1.53
C TYR A 99 -4.04 -1.38 0.15
N VAL A 100 -3.33 -2.23 -0.60
CA VAL A 100 -3.79 -2.82 -1.86
C VAL A 100 -4.01 -4.31 -1.71
N CYS A 101 -4.96 -4.86 -2.47
CA CYS A 101 -5.26 -6.28 -2.54
C CYS A 101 -5.79 -6.62 -3.94
N MET A 102 -6.94 -7.30 -4.02
CA MET A 102 -7.68 -7.54 -5.27
C MET A 102 -7.90 -6.27 -6.08
N GLY A 103 -7.91 -5.09 -5.45
CA GLY A 103 -7.79 -3.83 -6.17
C GLY A 103 -7.08 -2.75 -5.37
N PRO A 104 -6.96 -1.55 -5.96
CA PRO A 104 -7.55 -1.14 -7.24
C PRO A 104 -6.89 -1.82 -8.46
N SER A 105 -7.54 -1.77 -9.62
CA SER A 105 -7.00 -2.34 -10.88
C SER A 105 -6.53 -1.22 -11.80
N ASP A 106 -5.85 -1.58 -12.89
CA ASP A 106 -5.46 -0.64 -13.94
C ASP A 106 -6.65 0.29 -14.33
N PRO A 107 -6.45 1.62 -14.45
CA PRO A 107 -5.16 2.33 -14.49
C PRO A 107 -4.53 2.63 -13.12
N HIS A 108 -5.15 2.27 -12.00
CA HIS A 108 -4.60 2.54 -10.67
C HIS A 108 -3.42 1.62 -10.34
N PRO A 109 -2.45 2.08 -9.54
CA PRO A 109 -1.31 1.26 -9.16
C PRO A 109 -1.71 0.14 -8.18
N ASN A 110 -1.12 -1.04 -8.39
CA ASN A 110 -1.23 -2.20 -7.50
C ASN A 110 -0.01 -3.11 -7.73
N TRP A 111 0.09 -4.27 -7.07
CA TRP A 111 1.19 -5.24 -7.17
C TRP A 111 0.81 -6.53 -7.90
N HIS A 112 -0.20 -6.44 -8.78
CA HIS A 112 -0.61 -7.56 -9.63
C HIS A 112 0.49 -7.94 -10.62
N LEU A 113 0.54 -9.21 -10.98
CA LEU A 113 1.59 -9.80 -11.82
C LEU A 113 1.66 -9.18 -13.21
N GLY A 114 0.52 -8.79 -13.79
CA GLY A 114 0.44 -8.21 -15.13
C GLY A 114 0.79 -6.72 -15.22
N MET A 115 1.05 -6.06 -14.09
CA MET A 115 1.35 -4.64 -14.05
C MET A 115 2.84 -4.35 -14.28
N ARG A 116 3.14 -3.15 -14.78
CA ARG A 116 4.52 -2.69 -14.99
C ARG A 116 5.22 -2.44 -13.66
N GLY A 117 6.55 -2.55 -13.66
CA GLY A 117 7.35 -2.25 -12.46
C GLY A 117 7.18 -0.81 -11.95
N THR A 118 6.86 0.15 -12.82
CA THR A 118 6.53 1.53 -12.43
C THR A 118 5.18 1.63 -11.72
N GLN A 119 4.17 0.87 -12.14
CA GLN A 119 2.89 0.77 -11.42
C GLN A 119 3.09 0.17 -10.02
N HIS A 120 4.01 -0.79 -9.88
CA HIS A 120 4.33 -1.34 -8.55
C HIS A 120 4.93 -0.29 -7.61
N ARG A 121 5.77 0.62 -8.15
CA ARG A 121 6.38 1.72 -7.39
C ARG A 121 5.37 2.81 -7.04
N ALA A 122 4.46 3.11 -7.97
CA ALA A 122 3.45 4.15 -7.83
C ALA A 122 2.50 3.94 -6.65
N VAL A 123 2.34 2.70 -6.16
CA VAL A 123 1.64 2.45 -4.89
C VAL A 123 2.25 3.26 -3.75
N MET A 124 3.58 3.28 -3.63
CA MET A 124 4.25 4.04 -2.57
C MET A 124 4.25 5.55 -2.82
N TRP A 125 4.26 5.98 -4.09
CA TRP A 125 4.11 7.39 -4.44
C TRP A 125 2.73 7.93 -4.05
N CYS A 126 1.67 7.13 -4.25
CA CYS A 126 0.31 7.42 -3.77
C CYS A 126 0.30 7.63 -2.26
N VAL A 127 0.77 6.62 -1.53
CA VAL A 127 0.86 6.62 -0.06
C VAL A 127 1.58 7.86 0.45
N TRP A 128 2.72 8.21 -0.14
CA TRP A 128 3.47 9.38 0.28
C TRP A 128 2.76 10.68 -0.07
N LYS A 129 2.27 10.83 -1.31
CA LYS A 129 1.56 12.04 -1.78
C LYS A 129 0.37 12.36 -0.88
N GLU A 130 -0.37 11.33 -0.49
CA GLU A 130 -1.57 11.45 0.33
C GLU A 130 -1.28 11.62 1.82
N GLY A 131 -0.02 11.55 2.27
CA GLY A 131 0.34 11.77 3.68
C GLY A 131 0.15 10.54 4.57
N GLY A 132 0.21 9.34 3.98
CA GLY A 132 0.30 8.11 4.75
C GLY A 132 1.48 8.12 5.74
N THR A 133 1.29 7.41 6.84
CA THR A 133 2.35 7.11 7.83
C THR A 133 2.76 5.63 7.82
N GLY A 134 1.96 4.76 7.18
CA GLY A 134 2.31 3.38 6.92
C GLY A 134 1.57 2.77 5.74
N PHE A 135 1.93 1.53 5.40
CA PHE A 135 1.29 0.77 4.32
C PHE A 135 1.19 -0.71 4.70
N LEU A 136 0.07 -1.33 4.36
CA LEU A 136 -0.20 -2.74 4.58
C LEU A 136 -0.31 -3.48 3.25
N TYR A 137 0.25 -4.69 3.16
CA TYR A 137 -0.11 -5.66 2.14
C TYR A 137 -0.74 -6.90 2.75
N TRP A 138 -1.86 -7.35 2.16
CA TRP A 138 -2.72 -8.36 2.76
C TRP A 138 -2.14 -9.79 2.73
N GLY A 139 -1.08 -10.04 1.96
CA GLY A 139 -0.45 -11.36 1.87
C GLY A 139 0.84 -11.37 1.06
N ALA A 140 1.88 -12.11 1.47
CA ALA A 140 3.11 -12.26 0.67
C ALA A 140 3.38 -13.69 0.15
N ASN A 141 2.65 -14.69 0.64
CA ASN A 141 2.83 -16.11 0.30
C ASN A 141 1.49 -16.86 0.19
N CYS A 142 0.44 -16.17 -0.24
CA CYS A 142 -0.92 -16.71 -0.37
C CYS A 142 -1.07 -17.54 -1.67
N TYR A 143 -0.26 -18.57 -1.82
CA TYR A 143 -0.34 -19.50 -2.95
C TYR A 143 -1.62 -20.32 -2.91
N GLU A 144 -2.02 -20.85 -4.06
CA GLU A 144 -2.96 -21.96 -4.09
C GLU A 144 -2.33 -23.18 -3.40
N LYS A 145 -3.06 -23.80 -2.45
CA LYS A 145 -2.62 -25.05 -1.84
C LYS A 145 -2.55 -26.13 -2.91
N THR A 146 -1.33 -26.52 -3.31
CA THR A 146 -1.10 -27.71 -4.13
C THR A 146 -0.92 -28.93 -3.22
N THR A 147 -1.49 -30.06 -3.62
CA THR A 147 -1.29 -31.36 -2.96
C THR A 147 0.00 -32.06 -3.40
N VAL A 148 0.75 -31.47 -4.35
CA VAL A 148 1.98 -32.02 -4.92
C VAL A 148 3.08 -30.97 -4.84
N ALA A 149 4.20 -31.33 -4.18
CA ALA A 149 5.33 -30.44 -3.87
C ALA A 149 6.09 -29.91 -5.11
N SER A 150 5.86 -30.49 -6.29
CA SER A 150 6.54 -30.12 -7.55
C SER A 150 5.68 -29.33 -8.53
N ALA A 151 4.44 -29.00 -8.17
CA ALA A 151 3.56 -28.23 -9.06
C ALA A 151 3.84 -26.73 -8.90
N GLU A 152 4.10 -26.07 -10.03
CA GLU A 152 4.21 -24.62 -10.22
C GLU A 152 3.51 -23.80 -9.12
N THR A 153 4.20 -22.81 -8.55
CA THR A 153 3.59 -21.89 -7.61
C THR A 153 2.45 -21.11 -8.29
N ARG A 154 1.20 -21.50 -7.99
CA ARG A 154 0.00 -20.90 -8.60
C ARG A 154 -0.58 -19.81 -7.72
N SER A 155 -1.05 -18.75 -8.38
CA SER A 155 -1.87 -17.73 -7.74
C SER A 155 -3.18 -18.35 -7.27
N ARG A 156 -3.68 -17.91 -6.12
CA ARG A 156 -4.95 -18.41 -5.58
C ARG A 156 -6.11 -18.09 -6.53
N ARG A 157 -6.94 -19.09 -6.84
CA ARG A 157 -8.14 -18.92 -7.66
C ARG A 157 -9.06 -17.84 -7.10
N GLY A 158 -9.62 -17.02 -7.99
CA GLY A 158 -10.53 -15.92 -7.65
C GLY A 158 -9.85 -14.61 -7.28
N LEU A 159 -8.51 -14.53 -7.30
CA LEU A 159 -7.75 -13.31 -7.12
C LEU A 159 -7.06 -12.88 -8.42
N PRO A 160 -6.74 -11.58 -8.60
CA PRO A 160 -5.87 -11.15 -9.68
C PRO A 160 -4.53 -11.93 -9.66
N PRO A 161 -3.94 -12.26 -10.82
CA PRO A 161 -2.67 -12.95 -10.86
C PRO A 161 -1.60 -12.26 -10.01
N GLY A 162 -0.91 -13.03 -9.17
CA GLY A 162 0.14 -12.56 -8.26
C GLY A 162 -0.33 -11.83 -7.00
N ASP A 163 -1.63 -11.54 -6.84
CA ASP A 163 -2.14 -10.90 -5.64
C ASP A 163 -1.98 -11.82 -4.41
N GLY A 164 -1.39 -11.29 -3.34
CA GLY A 164 -1.05 -12.03 -2.13
C GLY A 164 0.28 -12.79 -2.21
N VAL A 165 1.07 -12.63 -3.28
CA VAL A 165 2.32 -13.38 -3.50
C VAL A 165 3.46 -12.41 -3.85
N LEU A 166 4.53 -12.36 -3.05
CA LEU A 166 5.71 -11.48 -3.26
C LEU A 166 7.05 -12.21 -3.21
N PHE A 167 7.12 -13.35 -2.55
CA PHE A 167 8.24 -14.28 -2.65
C PHE A 167 7.73 -15.63 -3.15
N TYR A 168 8.63 -16.54 -3.43
CA TYR A 168 8.35 -17.88 -3.95
C TYR A 168 9.19 -18.93 -3.19
N PRO A 169 8.75 -20.19 -3.10
CA PRO A 169 9.58 -21.26 -2.55
C PRO A 169 10.83 -21.47 -3.44
N GLY A 170 12.01 -21.56 -2.82
CA GLY A 170 13.28 -21.71 -3.55
C GLY A 170 13.41 -23.02 -4.30
N GLU A 171 12.71 -24.05 -3.82
CA GLU A 171 12.68 -25.41 -4.38
C GLU A 171 12.08 -25.46 -5.79
N VAL A 172 11.31 -24.43 -6.16
CA VAL A 172 10.72 -24.30 -7.51
C VAL A 172 11.78 -23.87 -8.53
N PHE A 173 12.88 -23.25 -8.09
CA PHE A 173 13.91 -22.70 -8.97
C PHE A 173 15.30 -23.33 -8.78
N SER A 174 15.53 -24.01 -7.65
CA SER A 174 16.83 -24.53 -7.25
C SER A 174 16.70 -25.63 -6.18
N HIS A 175 17.82 -26.17 -5.70
CA HIS A 175 17.84 -27.06 -4.53
C HIS A 175 17.78 -26.32 -3.19
N SER A 176 17.59 -25.00 -3.19
CA SER A 176 17.54 -24.18 -1.99
C SER A 176 16.17 -24.26 -1.33
N HIS A 177 16.16 -24.43 0.00
CA HIS A 177 14.95 -24.30 0.83
C HIS A 177 14.64 -22.86 1.26
N GLN A 178 15.43 -21.88 0.78
CA GLN A 178 15.25 -20.48 1.12
C GLN A 178 14.21 -19.82 0.20
N PRO A 179 13.37 -18.90 0.69
CA PRO A 179 12.45 -18.16 -0.15
C PRO A 179 13.22 -17.29 -1.15
N VAL A 180 12.70 -17.18 -2.37
CA VAL A 180 13.25 -16.36 -3.44
C VAL A 180 12.36 -15.13 -3.64
N ALA A 181 12.96 -13.94 -3.62
CA ALA A 181 12.25 -12.69 -3.87
C ALA A 181 11.73 -12.62 -5.30
N SER A 182 10.54 -12.05 -5.47
CA SER A 182 10.04 -11.73 -6.81
C SER A 182 10.63 -10.42 -7.33
N VAL A 183 10.68 -10.27 -8.65
CA VAL A 183 10.98 -8.98 -9.29
C VAL A 183 10.02 -7.88 -8.79
N ARG A 184 8.77 -8.22 -8.46
CA ARG A 184 7.78 -7.27 -7.92
C ARG A 184 8.21 -6.75 -6.55
N LEU A 185 8.71 -7.62 -5.67
CA LEU A 185 9.25 -7.22 -4.37
C LEU A 185 10.42 -6.25 -4.52
N GLU A 186 11.31 -6.48 -5.49
CA GLU A 186 12.40 -5.54 -5.81
C GLU A 186 11.92 -4.20 -6.35
N ARG A 187 10.79 -4.18 -7.10
CA ARG A 187 10.15 -2.93 -7.53
C ARG A 187 9.47 -2.22 -6.36
N ILE A 188 8.86 -2.93 -5.43
CA ILE A 188 8.30 -2.36 -4.20
C ILE A 188 9.42 -1.68 -3.39
N LEU A 189 10.54 -2.38 -3.19
CA LEU A 189 11.73 -1.82 -2.54
C LEU A 189 12.21 -0.55 -3.26
N SER A 190 12.25 -0.56 -4.59
CA SER A 190 12.63 0.62 -5.39
C SER A 190 11.65 1.79 -5.22
N GLY A 191 10.37 1.53 -4.96
CA GLY A 191 9.35 2.54 -4.67
C GLY A 191 9.50 3.09 -3.25
N LEU A 192 9.77 2.23 -2.27
CA LEU A 192 10.09 2.66 -0.90
C LEU A 192 11.33 3.57 -0.86
N GLN A 193 12.37 3.23 -1.62
CA GLN A 193 13.56 4.07 -1.75
C GLN A 193 13.25 5.46 -2.35
N ASP A 194 12.34 5.55 -3.32
CA ASP A 194 11.92 6.87 -3.86
C ASP A 194 11.32 7.74 -2.76
N ILE A 195 10.54 7.13 -1.87
CA ILE A 195 9.92 7.84 -0.75
C ILE A 195 10.96 8.32 0.25
N GLU A 196 12.01 7.54 0.52
CA GLU A 196 13.10 7.99 1.37
C GLU A 196 13.88 9.17 0.76
N TYR A 197 14.08 9.19 -0.57
CA TYR A 197 14.64 10.36 -1.25
C TYR A 197 13.74 11.60 -1.11
N LEU A 198 12.43 11.44 -1.28
CA LEU A 198 11.47 12.53 -1.11
C LEU A 198 11.44 13.03 0.33
N LYS A 199 11.48 12.14 1.33
CA LYS A 199 11.58 12.52 2.74
C LYS A 199 12.85 13.33 3.01
N LEU A 200 14.00 12.87 2.54
CA LEU A 200 15.27 13.59 2.66
C LEU A 200 15.14 15.01 2.08
N TYR A 201 14.62 15.13 0.85
CA TYR A 201 14.37 16.42 0.21
C TYR A 201 13.42 17.31 1.03
N THR A 202 12.26 16.79 1.43
CA THR A 202 11.28 17.57 2.20
C THR A 202 11.73 17.92 3.62
N SER A 203 12.71 17.21 4.19
CA SER A 203 13.31 17.57 5.48
C SER A 203 14.06 18.90 5.42
N SER A 204 14.59 19.27 4.25
CA SER A 204 15.33 20.50 4.02
C SER A 204 14.45 21.60 3.38
N TYR A 205 13.52 21.21 2.51
CA TYR A 205 12.76 22.15 1.67
C TYR A 205 11.25 22.23 1.99
N GLY A 206 10.75 21.37 2.88
CA GLY A 206 9.33 21.30 3.24
C GLY A 206 8.49 20.41 2.32
N ARG A 207 7.28 20.10 2.76
CA ARG A 207 6.37 19.13 2.12
C ARG A 207 5.88 19.61 0.75
N ASP A 208 5.59 20.90 0.62
CA ASP A 208 5.04 21.52 -0.59
C ASP A 208 6.03 21.46 -1.75
N GLU A 209 7.32 21.70 -1.49
CA GLU A 209 8.39 21.56 -2.48
C GLU A 209 8.51 20.11 -2.97
N GLY A 210 8.31 19.13 -2.09
CA GLY A 210 8.29 17.73 -2.49
C GLY A 210 7.08 17.36 -3.38
N LEU A 211 5.90 17.94 -3.13
CA LEU A 211 4.74 17.79 -4.02
C LEU A 211 5.01 18.43 -5.38
N ALA A 212 5.52 19.66 -5.38
CA ALA A 212 5.89 20.38 -6.59
C ALA A 212 6.94 19.61 -7.41
N LEU A 213 7.89 18.94 -6.76
CA LEU A 213 8.88 18.12 -7.43
C LEU A 213 8.26 16.90 -8.13
N LEU A 214 7.31 16.20 -7.49
CA LEU A 214 6.60 15.08 -8.14
C LEU A 214 5.84 15.55 -9.38
N GLU A 215 5.19 16.71 -9.31
CA GLU A 215 4.46 17.29 -10.44
C GLU A 215 5.41 17.78 -11.55
N LYS A 216 6.45 18.55 -11.19
CA LYS A 216 7.48 19.06 -12.11
C LYS A 216 8.13 17.96 -12.93
N THR A 217 8.42 16.83 -12.29
CA THR A 217 9.11 15.69 -12.92
C THR A 217 8.16 14.74 -13.62
N GLY A 218 6.85 14.82 -13.35
CA GLY A 218 5.84 13.93 -13.91
C GLY A 218 5.86 12.52 -13.29
N VAL A 219 6.47 12.34 -12.12
CA VAL A 219 6.54 11.04 -11.45
C VAL A 219 5.15 10.58 -11.02
N TYR A 220 4.42 11.42 -10.28
CA TYR A 220 3.10 11.08 -9.75
C TYR A 220 2.24 12.33 -9.53
N LEU A 221 1.14 12.44 -10.27
CA LEU A 221 0.13 13.50 -10.13
C LEU A 221 -1.17 12.99 -9.51
N GLY A 222 -1.39 11.68 -9.48
CA GLY A 222 -2.57 11.07 -8.88
C GLY A 222 -2.75 9.60 -9.31
N PRO A 223 -3.78 8.93 -8.79
CA PRO A 223 -3.96 7.48 -8.91
C PRO A 223 -4.10 6.98 -10.35
N GLU A 224 -4.51 7.81 -11.31
CA GLU A 224 -4.53 7.47 -12.74
C GLU A 224 -3.51 8.26 -13.58
N ARG A 225 -2.73 9.15 -12.94
CA ARG A 225 -1.82 10.08 -13.62
C ARG A 225 -0.43 10.01 -13.02
N TYR A 226 0.39 9.09 -13.53
CA TYR A 226 1.75 8.87 -13.08
C TYR A 226 2.61 8.29 -14.20
N THR A 227 3.94 8.35 -14.04
CA THR A 227 4.85 7.85 -15.07
C THR A 227 4.77 6.33 -15.21
N LEU A 228 4.70 5.85 -16.45
CA LEU A 228 4.97 4.44 -16.78
C LEU A 228 6.42 4.21 -17.19
N GLU A 229 7.17 5.28 -17.41
CA GLU A 229 8.55 5.29 -17.87
C GLU A 229 9.53 5.56 -16.73
N ARG A 230 10.78 5.13 -16.92
CA ARG A 230 11.85 5.30 -15.93
C ARG A 230 12.32 6.75 -15.81
N MET A 231 12.37 7.48 -16.91
CA MET A 231 13.06 8.78 -17.00
C MET A 231 12.58 9.81 -15.96
N PRO A 232 11.27 10.02 -15.72
CA PRO A 232 10.80 10.93 -14.67
C PRO A 232 11.37 10.66 -13.26
N ILE A 233 11.53 9.38 -12.89
CA ILE A 233 12.11 9.01 -11.59
C ILE A 233 13.58 9.40 -11.53
N ASP A 234 14.34 9.14 -12.59
CA ASP A 234 15.77 9.46 -12.64
C ASP A 234 15.98 10.99 -12.60
N VAL A 235 15.12 11.77 -13.26
CA VAL A 235 15.12 13.24 -13.17
C VAL A 235 14.83 13.70 -11.74
N MET A 236 13.79 13.16 -11.09
CA MET A 236 13.47 13.49 -9.69
C MET A 236 14.65 13.19 -8.76
N ARG A 237 15.27 12.02 -8.89
CA ARG A 237 16.44 11.66 -8.08
C ARG A 237 17.64 12.58 -8.35
N GLY A 238 17.86 12.99 -9.60
CA GLY A 238 18.90 13.94 -9.98
C GLY A 238 18.70 15.35 -9.40
N GLU A 239 17.46 15.83 -9.37
CA GLU A 239 17.08 17.09 -8.73
C GLU A 239 17.31 17.03 -7.21
N ILE A 240 16.87 15.97 -6.54
CA ILE A 240 17.10 15.75 -5.11
C ILE A 240 18.60 15.70 -4.80
N PHE A 241 19.36 14.93 -5.58
CA PHE A 241 20.81 14.84 -5.41
C PHE A 241 21.48 16.21 -5.54
N SER A 242 21.09 17.01 -6.54
CA SER A 242 21.67 18.32 -6.77
C SER A 242 21.34 19.30 -5.64
N ALA A 243 20.12 19.22 -5.10
CA ALA A 243 19.64 20.09 -4.02
C ALA A 243 20.20 19.71 -2.64
N CYS A 244 20.45 18.43 -2.35
CA CYS A 244 20.92 17.96 -1.04
C CYS A 244 22.45 17.83 -0.94
N ARG A 245 23.20 18.21 -1.98
CA ARG A 245 24.68 18.16 -1.98
C ARG A 245 25.32 19.37 -1.28
N THR A 246 24.58 20.46 -1.15
CA THR A 246 25.00 21.73 -0.51
C THR A 246 24.66 21.74 0.96
#